data_AF-D8LBK5-F1
#
_entry.id   AF-D8LBK5-F1
#
_cell.length_a   1.000
_cell.length_b   1.000
_cell.length_c   1.000
_cell.angle_alpha   90.00
_cell.angle_beta   90.00
_cell.angle_gamma   90.00
#
_symmetry.space_group_name_H-M   'P 1'
#
loop_
_entity.id
_entity.type
_entity.pdbx_description
1 polymer ?
#
loop_
_entity_poly.entity_id
_entity_poly.type
_entity_poly.pdbx_seq_one_letter_code
_entity_poly.pdbx_strand_id
1 'polypeptide(L)'
;MMLLVLVVLAVLDCCRGFVAIPPALPLRVTRPAWLPSAGVTSGLSMSTPTIYGVPNSGWKSPQWNWGSASGTGHDCAAICRRTYGTKEARQELVSSLLSGGTAVDFEEVKLTMALAWQNGRWDGSDGGDGGYGDVLTMMAQAKRYEEGSEEERARKLVEDMRPRFALLSPTKEQMAAMDGLIADSNDVLAARNRCCGLVLQAMGFVENG
;
A
#
# COMPACT_ATOMS: atom_id res chain seq x y z
N MET A 1 24.77 -12.26 -3.01
CA MET A 1 23.38 -11.77 -3.10
C MET A 1 22.80 -11.22 -1.79
N MET A 2 23.57 -11.08 -0.70
CA MET A 2 23.11 -10.42 0.55
C MET A 2 23.41 -8.90 0.60
N LEU A 3 24.28 -8.37 -0.27
CA LEU A 3 24.65 -6.94 -0.24
C LEU A 3 23.56 -6.01 -0.79
N LEU A 4 22.66 -6.48 -1.65
CA LEU A 4 21.64 -5.62 -2.27
C LEU A 4 20.48 -5.28 -1.32
N VAL A 5 20.23 -6.14 -0.32
CA VAL A 5 19.16 -5.93 0.67
C VAL A 5 19.56 -4.87 1.70
N LEU A 6 20.86 -4.71 1.97
CA LEU A 6 21.37 -3.69 2.90
C LEU A 6 21.38 -2.28 2.32
N VAL A 7 21.48 -2.11 0.99
CA VAL A 7 21.46 -0.77 0.37
C VAL A 7 20.05 -0.17 0.35
N VAL A 8 19.01 -1.00 0.28
CA VAL A 8 17.60 -0.55 0.46
C VAL A 8 17.35 -0.06 1.89
N LEU A 9 18.15 -0.51 2.87
CA LEU A 9 18.04 -0.10 4.28
C LEU A 9 18.78 1.21 4.61
N ALA A 10 19.70 1.68 3.77
CA ALA A 10 20.58 2.82 4.08
C ALA A 10 20.11 4.17 3.51
N VAL A 11 19.13 4.22 2.61
CA VAL A 11 18.71 5.48 1.95
C VAL A 11 17.59 6.22 2.72
N LEU A 12 17.05 5.64 3.79
CA LEU A 12 16.06 6.32 4.66
C LEU A 12 16.70 7.22 5.74
N ASP A 13 18.03 7.35 5.78
CA ASP A 13 18.78 8.10 6.80
C ASP A 13 18.78 9.64 6.60
N CYS A 14 18.04 10.20 5.61
CA CYS A 14 18.09 11.64 5.30
C CYS A 14 16.88 12.50 5.70
N CYS A 15 15.76 11.95 6.18
CA CYS A 15 14.52 12.72 6.29
C CYS A 15 13.97 12.92 7.71
N ARG A 16 14.83 13.18 8.70
CA ARG A 16 14.43 13.75 10.01
C ARG A 16 14.89 15.19 10.23
N GLY A 17 15.13 15.93 9.14
CA GLY A 17 15.25 17.38 9.18
C GLY A 17 13.86 18.03 9.16
N PHE A 18 13.38 18.44 10.34
CA PHE A 18 12.17 19.25 10.51
C PHE A 18 12.40 20.62 9.81
N VAL A 19 11.95 20.77 8.57
CA VAL A 19 11.79 22.09 7.93
C VAL A 19 10.31 22.43 8.00
N ALA A 20 9.98 23.47 8.76
CA ALA A 20 8.66 24.04 8.81
C ALA A 20 8.24 24.50 7.41
N ILE A 21 7.27 23.81 6.80
CA ILE A 21 6.65 24.22 5.55
C ILE A 21 5.61 25.29 5.88
N PRO A 22 5.64 26.48 5.27
CA PRO A 22 4.60 27.50 5.46
C PRO A 22 3.25 27.02 4.91
N PRO A 23 2.12 27.49 5.46
CA PRO A 23 0.80 27.05 5.04
C PRO A 23 0.53 27.45 3.57
N ALA A 24 0.46 26.47 2.68
CA ALA A 24 0.03 26.66 1.31
C ALA A 24 -1.50 26.72 1.24
N LEU A 25 -2.00 27.72 0.49
CA LEU A 25 -3.41 27.98 0.25
C LEU A 25 -4.14 26.78 -0.38
N PRO A 26 -5.45 26.61 -0.14
CA PRO A 26 -6.22 25.49 -0.68
C PRO A 26 -6.41 25.64 -2.20
N LEU A 27 -5.66 24.87 -2.98
CA LEU A 27 -5.98 24.66 -4.40
C LEU A 27 -7.08 23.60 -4.50
N ARG A 28 -8.29 24.09 -4.75
CA ARG A 28 -9.49 23.32 -5.06
C ARG A 28 -9.26 22.55 -6.35
N VAL A 29 -9.02 21.23 -6.25
CA VAL A 29 -8.96 20.34 -7.41
C VAL A 29 -10.37 20.16 -7.97
N THR A 30 -10.76 21.02 -8.89
CA THR A 30 -11.94 20.80 -9.73
C THR A 30 -11.58 19.83 -10.84
N ARG A 31 -12.14 18.61 -10.82
CA ARG A 31 -12.10 17.67 -11.94
C ARG A 31 -12.78 18.33 -13.17
N PRO A 32 -12.12 18.43 -14.33
CA PRO A 32 -12.77 18.94 -15.53
C PRO A 32 -13.73 17.90 -16.12
N ALA A 33 -14.91 18.39 -16.51
CA ALA A 33 -15.94 17.66 -17.21
C ALA A 33 -15.64 17.61 -18.73
N TRP A 34 -15.70 16.39 -19.29
CA TRP A 34 -15.92 16.00 -20.70
C TRP A 34 -15.10 16.64 -21.83
N LEU A 35 -14.37 15.77 -22.56
CA LEU A 35 -14.04 15.94 -23.98
C LEU A 35 -14.42 14.65 -24.73
N PRO A 36 -15.08 14.72 -25.90
CA PRO A 36 -15.21 13.56 -26.79
C PRO A 36 -13.92 13.42 -27.62
N SER A 37 -13.51 12.18 -27.91
CA SER A 37 -12.47 11.94 -28.91
C SER A 37 -12.84 10.84 -29.88
N ALA A 38 -12.61 11.18 -31.15
CA ALA A 38 -12.79 10.39 -32.34
C ALA A 38 -11.92 9.13 -32.36
N GLY A 39 -12.35 8.17 -33.16
CA GLY A 39 -11.73 6.86 -33.32
C GLY A 39 -10.28 6.95 -33.79
N VAL A 40 -9.41 6.26 -33.05
CA VAL A 40 -8.07 5.86 -33.45
C VAL A 40 -7.95 4.36 -33.18
N THR A 41 -7.38 3.68 -34.15
CA THR A 41 -7.19 2.23 -34.27
C THR A 41 -6.72 1.56 -32.98
N SER A 42 -7.46 0.55 -32.55
CA SER A 42 -7.15 -0.36 -31.44
C SER A 42 -5.89 -1.18 -31.73
N GLY A 43 -4.72 -0.57 -31.52
CA GLY A 43 -3.55 -1.31 -31.07
C GLY A 43 -3.80 -1.71 -29.61
N LEU A 44 -3.57 -2.98 -29.27
CA LEU A 44 -3.58 -3.47 -27.90
C LEU A 44 -2.56 -2.66 -27.09
N SER A 45 -3.00 -1.56 -26.50
CA SER A 45 -2.24 -0.82 -25.50
C SER A 45 -2.18 -1.74 -24.29
N MET A 46 -1.05 -2.45 -24.16
CA MET A 46 -0.63 -3.00 -22.88
C MET A 46 -0.37 -1.80 -21.96
N SER A 47 -1.44 -1.22 -21.42
CA SER A 47 -1.38 -0.09 -20.51
C SER A 47 -0.53 -0.55 -19.34
N THR A 48 0.69 -0.01 -19.26
CA THR A 48 1.60 -0.30 -18.16
C THR A 48 0.89 0.04 -16.86
N PRO A 49 0.95 -0.81 -15.82
CA PRO A 49 0.31 -0.51 -14.55
C PRO A 49 0.76 0.86 -14.04
N THR A 50 -0.21 1.68 -13.59
CA THR A 50 0.02 2.99 -13.01
C THR A 50 -0.49 3.01 -11.58
N ILE A 51 0.15 3.78 -10.72
CA ILE A 51 -0.19 3.98 -9.31
C ILE A 51 -0.25 5.50 -9.12
N TYR A 52 -1.39 6.02 -8.66
CA TYR A 52 -1.68 7.46 -8.67
C TYR A 52 -1.55 8.13 -10.06
N GLY A 53 -1.76 7.37 -11.13
CA GLY A 53 -1.63 7.88 -12.50
C GLY A 53 -0.19 8.16 -12.95
N VAL A 54 0.83 7.77 -12.16
CA VAL A 54 2.24 7.87 -12.57
C VAL A 54 2.53 6.82 -13.64
N PRO A 55 3.03 7.19 -14.84
CA PRO A 55 3.36 6.23 -15.88
C PRO A 55 4.47 5.27 -15.46
N ASN A 56 4.41 4.01 -15.91
CA ASN A 56 5.41 2.98 -15.63
C ASN A 56 5.69 2.75 -14.14
N SER A 57 4.69 2.94 -13.26
CA SER A 57 4.89 2.84 -11.81
C SER A 57 4.41 1.51 -11.20
N GLY A 58 4.23 0.46 -12.00
CA GLY A 58 3.94 -0.87 -11.48
C GLY A 58 5.11 -1.45 -10.66
N TRP A 59 4.81 -2.36 -9.73
CA TRP A 59 5.80 -2.96 -8.81
C TRP A 59 6.93 -3.71 -9.53
N LYS A 60 6.69 -4.22 -10.74
CA LYS A 60 7.69 -4.88 -11.61
C LYS A 60 8.48 -3.91 -12.48
N SER A 61 8.16 -2.63 -12.45
CA SER A 61 8.79 -1.64 -13.32
C SER A 61 10.25 -1.43 -12.93
N PRO A 62 11.20 -1.41 -13.88
CA PRO A 62 12.57 -1.02 -13.59
C PRO A 62 12.66 0.46 -13.15
N GLN A 63 11.66 1.29 -13.49
CA GLN A 63 11.61 2.69 -13.07
C GLN A 63 11.13 2.87 -11.62
N TRP A 64 10.57 1.82 -11.00
CA TRP A 64 10.11 1.87 -9.61
C TRP A 64 11.23 2.25 -8.64
N ASN A 65 12.41 1.64 -8.82
CA ASN A 65 13.63 1.93 -8.09
C ASN A 65 13.46 1.86 -6.55
N TRP A 66 13.23 0.64 -6.05
CA TRP A 66 13.00 0.34 -4.62
C TRP A 66 14.05 1.00 -3.69
N GLY A 67 13.58 1.74 -2.69
CA GLY A 67 14.44 2.36 -1.69
C GLY A 67 15.30 3.52 -2.19
N SER A 68 15.11 4.00 -3.43
CA SER A 68 15.83 5.15 -3.95
C SER A 68 15.13 6.48 -3.65
N ALA A 69 15.90 7.56 -3.57
CA ALA A 69 15.40 8.93 -3.52
C ALA A 69 14.88 9.45 -4.89
N SER A 70 14.88 8.61 -5.92
CA SER A 70 14.42 8.93 -7.27
C SER A 70 13.80 7.71 -7.96
N GLY A 71 12.90 7.95 -8.91
CA GLY A 71 12.15 6.91 -9.63
C GLY A 71 10.66 6.94 -9.31
N THR A 72 9.87 6.18 -10.05
CA THR A 72 8.40 6.24 -9.95
C THR A 72 7.89 5.77 -8.59
N GLY A 73 8.62 4.89 -7.89
CA GLY A 73 8.27 4.49 -6.53
C GLY A 73 8.40 5.64 -5.53
N HIS A 74 9.42 6.49 -5.68
CA HIS A 74 9.58 7.71 -4.89
C HIS A 74 8.42 8.68 -5.14
N ASP A 75 8.06 8.90 -6.41
CA ASP A 75 6.97 9.80 -6.81
C ASP A 75 5.62 9.32 -6.26
N CYS A 76 5.31 8.03 -6.42
CA CYS A 76 4.09 7.44 -5.87
C CYS A 76 4.07 7.54 -4.34
N ALA A 77 5.19 7.32 -3.65
CA ALA A 77 5.26 7.44 -2.19
C ALA A 77 5.03 8.89 -1.73
N ALA A 78 5.55 9.88 -2.47
CA ALA A 78 5.30 11.29 -2.18
C ALA A 78 3.81 11.66 -2.35
N ILE A 79 3.14 11.13 -3.38
CA ILE A 79 1.70 11.30 -3.57
C ILE A 79 0.93 10.62 -2.43
N CYS A 80 1.26 9.37 -2.10
CA CYS A 80 0.62 8.61 -1.02
C CYS A 80 0.65 9.37 0.32
N ARG A 81 1.83 9.87 0.72
CA ARG A 81 2.00 10.65 1.96
C ARG A 81 1.18 11.94 1.96
N ARG A 82 1.01 12.59 0.80
CA ARG A 82 0.16 13.77 0.68
C ARG A 82 -1.32 13.40 0.79
N THR A 83 -1.73 12.34 0.12
CA THR A 83 -3.12 11.85 0.11
C THR A 83 -3.60 11.47 1.50
N TYR A 84 -2.74 10.80 2.29
CA TYR A 84 -3.08 10.31 3.62
C TYR A 84 -2.41 11.09 4.76
N GLY A 85 -2.04 12.35 4.49
CA GLY A 85 -1.38 13.22 5.46
C GLY A 85 -2.28 13.74 6.58
N THR A 86 -3.60 13.49 6.53
CA THR A 86 -4.55 13.83 7.58
C THR A 86 -5.16 12.59 8.22
N LYS A 87 -5.53 12.70 9.50
CA LYS A 87 -6.19 11.63 10.25
C LYS A 87 -7.51 11.20 9.60
N GLU A 88 -8.28 12.17 9.10
CA GLU A 88 -9.56 11.93 8.45
C GLU A 88 -9.41 11.12 7.17
N ALA A 89 -8.41 11.43 6.33
CA ALA A 89 -8.16 10.68 5.10
C ALA A 89 -7.71 9.23 5.39
N ARG A 90 -6.91 9.03 6.44
CA ARG A 90 -6.52 7.68 6.90
C ARG A 90 -7.70 6.89 7.44
N GLN A 91 -8.56 7.55 8.23
CA GLN A 91 -9.77 6.93 8.76
C GLN A 91 -10.73 6.53 7.62
N GLU A 92 -10.91 7.38 6.61
CA GLU A 92 -11.73 7.09 5.44
C GLU A 92 -11.22 5.86 4.68
N LEU A 93 -9.89 5.78 4.45
CA LEU A 93 -9.27 4.61 3.83
C LEU A 93 -9.56 3.33 4.64
N VAL A 94 -9.25 3.34 5.94
CA VAL A 94 -9.43 2.15 6.80
C VAL A 94 -10.89 1.72 6.85
N SER A 95 -11.83 2.66 7.01
CA SER A 95 -13.26 2.36 7.00
C SER A 95 -13.74 1.77 5.67
N SER A 96 -13.27 2.32 4.53
CA SER A 96 -13.55 1.78 3.20
C SER A 96 -13.07 0.33 3.05
N LEU A 97 -11.82 0.06 3.46
CA LEU A 97 -11.23 -1.28 3.41
C LEU A 97 -11.98 -2.29 4.30
N LEU A 98 -12.34 -1.90 5.53
CA LEU A 98 -13.08 -2.77 6.46
C LEU A 98 -14.50 -3.10 5.98
N SER A 99 -15.13 -2.22 5.19
CA SER A 99 -16.40 -2.55 4.53
C SER A 99 -16.25 -3.54 3.37
N GLY A 100 -15.02 -3.79 2.91
CA GLY A 100 -14.73 -4.55 1.69
C GLY A 100 -14.84 -3.71 0.41
N GLY A 101 -14.85 -2.38 0.52
CA GLY A 101 -14.98 -1.48 -0.63
C GLY A 101 -13.81 -1.59 -1.61
N THR A 102 -14.09 -1.30 -2.88
CA THR A 102 -13.11 -1.32 -4.00
C THR A 102 -12.87 0.06 -4.60
N ALA A 103 -13.23 1.12 -3.86
CA ALA A 103 -13.16 2.49 -4.35
C ALA A 103 -11.72 3.02 -4.49
N VAL A 104 -10.77 2.39 -3.80
CA VAL A 104 -9.33 2.71 -3.86
C VAL A 104 -8.64 1.63 -4.66
N ASP A 105 -7.76 2.03 -5.58
CA ASP A 105 -6.96 1.10 -6.35
C ASP A 105 -6.10 0.25 -5.40
N PHE A 106 -6.11 -1.06 -5.61
CA PHE A 106 -5.40 -1.97 -4.73
C PHE A 106 -3.88 -1.77 -4.77
N GLU A 107 -3.33 -1.30 -5.88
CA GLU A 107 -1.91 -0.96 -5.99
C GLU A 107 -1.53 0.22 -5.07
N GLU A 108 -2.45 1.17 -4.87
CA GLU A 108 -2.29 2.28 -3.91
C GLU A 108 -2.41 1.79 -2.45
N VAL A 109 -3.30 0.83 -2.19
CA VAL A 109 -3.41 0.17 -0.87
C VAL A 109 -2.12 -0.56 -0.51
N LYS A 110 -1.56 -1.35 -1.45
CA LYS A 110 -0.25 -2.01 -1.28
C LYS A 110 0.85 -1.02 -0.93
N LEU A 111 0.90 0.12 -1.62
CA LEU A 111 1.90 1.14 -1.33
C LEU A 111 1.70 1.77 0.05
N THR A 112 0.45 2.04 0.43
CA THR A 112 0.11 2.58 1.76
C THR A 112 0.57 1.63 2.87
N MET A 113 0.30 0.33 2.73
CA MET A 113 0.77 -0.68 3.68
C MET A 113 2.29 -0.77 3.72
N ALA A 114 2.96 -0.74 2.55
CA ALA A 114 4.41 -0.78 2.49
C ALA A 114 5.05 0.39 3.25
N LEU A 115 4.50 1.60 3.12
CA LEU A 115 4.95 2.77 3.88
C LEU A 115 4.64 2.64 5.38
N ALA A 116 3.48 2.11 5.75
CA ALA A 116 3.13 1.85 7.15
C ALA A 116 4.10 0.86 7.80
N TRP A 117 4.44 -0.24 7.12
CA TRP A 117 5.41 -1.23 7.62
C TRP A 117 6.82 -0.66 7.72
N GLN A 118 7.24 0.17 6.76
CA GLN A 118 8.53 0.86 6.84
C GLN A 118 8.62 1.78 8.05
N ASN A 119 7.54 2.51 8.35
CA ASN A 119 7.49 3.38 9.53
C ASN A 119 7.46 2.55 10.82
N GLY A 120 6.62 1.50 10.87
CA GLY A 120 6.44 0.66 12.04
C GLY A 120 7.68 -0.14 12.43
N ARG A 121 8.63 -0.34 11.51
CA ARG A 121 9.93 -0.93 11.83
C ARG A 121 10.71 -0.14 12.90
N TRP A 122 10.52 1.18 12.97
CA TRP A 122 11.25 2.04 13.90
C TRP A 122 10.72 1.99 15.34
N ASP A 123 9.44 1.65 15.51
CA ASP A 123 8.77 1.60 16.83
C ASP A 123 8.30 0.18 17.20
N GLY A 124 8.49 -0.80 16.32
CA GLY A 124 8.10 -2.20 16.50
C GLY A 124 6.63 -2.49 16.14
N SER A 125 5.88 -1.51 15.65
CA SER A 125 4.47 -1.70 15.26
C SER A 125 4.29 -2.50 13.97
N ASP A 126 5.37 -2.89 13.29
CA ASP A 126 5.35 -3.84 12.16
C ASP A 126 5.39 -5.31 12.59
N GLY A 127 5.40 -5.59 13.90
CA GLY A 127 5.44 -6.93 14.47
C GLY A 127 6.84 -7.51 14.66
N GLY A 128 7.91 -6.76 14.36
CA GLY A 128 9.29 -7.18 14.60
C GLY A 128 9.74 -8.36 13.74
N ASP A 129 10.63 -9.19 14.29
CA ASP A 129 11.21 -10.34 13.58
C ASP A 129 10.12 -11.34 13.14
N GLY A 130 10.06 -11.65 11.85
CA GLY A 130 9.01 -12.49 11.25
C GLY A 130 7.69 -11.75 10.98
N GLY A 131 7.62 -10.46 11.29
CA GLY A 131 6.47 -9.59 11.09
C GLY A 131 6.28 -9.13 9.64
N TYR A 132 5.75 -7.93 9.48
CA TYR A 132 5.36 -7.40 8.17
C TYR A 132 6.53 -6.90 7.33
N GLY A 133 7.73 -6.73 7.92
CA GLY A 133 8.97 -6.53 7.17
C GLY A 133 9.27 -7.66 6.18
N ASP A 134 8.89 -8.90 6.49
CA ASP A 134 9.02 -10.04 5.57
C ASP A 134 8.04 -9.94 4.40
N VAL A 135 6.80 -9.52 4.67
CA VAL A 135 5.77 -9.31 3.64
C VAL A 135 6.21 -8.18 2.71
N LEU A 136 6.72 -7.08 3.26
CA LEU A 136 7.32 -6.00 2.49
C LEU A 136 8.47 -6.49 1.60
N THR A 137 9.33 -7.36 2.13
CA THR A 137 10.43 -7.95 1.36
C THR A 137 9.91 -8.78 0.18
N MET A 138 8.86 -9.58 0.39
CA MET A 138 8.20 -10.34 -0.69
C MET A 138 7.53 -9.42 -1.72
N MET A 139 6.95 -8.29 -1.29
CA MET A 139 6.38 -7.29 -2.19
C MET A 139 7.46 -6.61 -3.04
N ALA A 140 8.59 -6.24 -2.44
CA ALA A 140 9.71 -5.61 -3.14
C ALA A 140 10.37 -6.53 -4.18
N GLN A 141 10.27 -7.84 -4.03
CA GLN A 141 10.70 -8.81 -5.05
C GLN A 141 9.80 -8.82 -6.29
N ALA A 142 8.63 -8.20 -6.24
CA ALA A 142 7.70 -8.00 -7.36
C ALA A 142 7.36 -9.31 -8.12
N LYS A 143 7.25 -10.41 -7.38
CA LYS A 143 6.99 -11.75 -7.93
C LYS A 143 5.70 -12.34 -7.38
N ARG A 144 5.69 -12.70 -6.08
CA ARG A 144 4.62 -13.47 -5.44
C ARG A 144 3.22 -12.86 -5.63
N TYR A 145 3.12 -11.54 -5.49
CA TYR A 145 1.85 -10.80 -5.57
C TYR A 145 1.60 -10.15 -6.94
N GLU A 146 2.45 -10.43 -7.93
CA GLU A 146 2.36 -9.85 -9.28
C GLU A 146 2.09 -10.91 -10.35
N GLU A 147 2.11 -12.20 -9.97
CA GLU A 147 1.90 -13.33 -10.88
C GLU A 147 0.60 -14.08 -10.53
N GLY A 148 -0.21 -14.36 -11.56
CA GLY A 148 -1.49 -15.07 -11.46
C GLY A 148 -2.71 -14.16 -11.67
N SER A 149 -3.90 -14.72 -11.48
CA SER A 149 -5.16 -13.96 -11.51
C SER A 149 -5.22 -12.96 -10.36
N GLU A 150 -6.12 -11.98 -10.42
CA GLU A 150 -6.30 -11.03 -9.31
C GLU A 150 -6.68 -11.75 -8.00
N GLU A 151 -7.58 -12.73 -8.06
CA GLU A 151 -7.98 -13.54 -6.90
C GLU A 151 -6.84 -14.36 -6.33
N GLU A 152 -5.97 -14.92 -7.17
CA GLU A 152 -4.78 -15.65 -6.72
C GLU A 152 -3.79 -14.72 -6.01
N ARG A 153 -3.53 -13.54 -6.58
CA ARG A 153 -2.65 -12.53 -5.98
C ARG A 153 -3.22 -12.02 -4.65
N ALA A 154 -4.52 -11.79 -4.61
CA ALA A 154 -5.27 -11.43 -3.40
C ALA A 154 -5.15 -12.50 -2.30
N ARG A 155 -5.40 -13.76 -2.65
CA ARG A 155 -5.32 -14.89 -1.71
C ARG A 155 -3.92 -15.05 -1.13
N LYS A 156 -2.88 -15.03 -1.97
CA LYS A 156 -1.47 -15.12 -1.52
C LYS A 156 -1.13 -14.05 -0.49
N LEU A 157 -1.60 -12.82 -0.68
CA LEU A 157 -1.33 -11.73 0.27
C LEU A 157 -2.04 -11.96 1.61
N VAL A 158 -3.32 -12.36 1.59
CA VAL A 158 -4.06 -12.69 2.82
C VAL A 158 -3.41 -13.86 3.55
N GLU A 159 -2.99 -14.90 2.83
CA GLU A 159 -2.29 -16.07 3.39
C GLU A 159 -1.00 -15.70 4.11
N ASP A 160 -0.27 -14.67 3.64
CA ASP A 160 0.98 -14.24 4.27
C ASP A 160 0.76 -13.28 5.43
N MET A 161 -0.25 -12.40 5.35
CA MET A 161 -0.54 -11.42 6.40
C MET A 161 -1.26 -12.04 7.60
N ARG A 162 -2.25 -12.91 7.37
CA ARG A 162 -3.10 -13.46 8.45
C ARG A 162 -2.30 -14.14 9.56
N PRO A 163 -1.35 -15.07 9.30
CA PRO A 163 -0.59 -15.72 10.37
C PRO A 163 0.26 -14.76 11.20
N ARG A 164 0.61 -13.59 10.62
CA ARG A 164 1.42 -12.54 11.27
C ARG A 164 0.58 -11.54 12.05
N PHE A 165 -0.75 -11.58 11.91
CA PHE A 165 -1.62 -10.56 12.50
C PHE A 165 -1.52 -10.50 14.04
N ALA A 166 -1.34 -11.65 14.70
CA ALA A 166 -1.14 -11.71 16.15
C ALA A 166 0.12 -10.96 16.64
N LEU A 167 1.11 -10.72 15.78
CA LEU A 167 2.33 -9.99 16.11
C LEU A 167 2.08 -8.48 16.28
N LEU A 168 0.95 -7.97 15.79
CA LEU A 168 0.56 -6.56 15.91
C LEU A 168 -0.15 -6.24 17.24
N SER A 169 -0.22 -7.19 18.17
CA SER A 169 -1.01 -7.08 19.41
C SER A 169 -2.48 -6.63 19.18
N PRO A 170 -3.22 -7.25 18.23
CA PRO A 170 -4.60 -6.88 17.92
C PRO A 170 -5.55 -7.16 19.09
N THR A 171 -6.71 -6.49 19.12
CA THR A 171 -7.78 -6.80 20.07
C THR A 171 -8.42 -8.16 19.76
N LYS A 172 -9.18 -8.70 20.72
CA LYS A 172 -9.90 -9.97 20.53
C LYS A 172 -10.91 -9.88 19.38
N GLU A 173 -11.57 -8.73 19.24
CA GLU A 173 -12.53 -8.45 18.19
C GLU A 173 -11.85 -8.41 16.82
N GLN A 174 -10.67 -7.80 16.73
CA GLN A 174 -9.87 -7.77 15.51
C GLN A 174 -9.38 -9.18 15.12
N MET A 175 -8.93 -9.97 16.09
CA MET A 175 -8.55 -11.37 15.85
C MET A 175 -9.72 -12.19 15.31
N ALA A 176 -10.90 -12.09 15.94
CA ALA A 176 -12.11 -12.77 15.47
C ALA A 176 -12.50 -12.32 14.05
N ALA A 177 -12.38 -11.03 13.74
CA ALA A 177 -12.64 -10.51 12.40
C ALA A 177 -11.64 -11.06 11.36
N MET A 178 -10.35 -11.16 11.70
CA MET A 178 -9.32 -11.72 10.85
C MET A 178 -9.54 -13.22 10.57
N ASP A 179 -9.91 -13.99 11.60
CA ASP A 179 -10.19 -15.43 11.48
C ASP A 179 -11.43 -15.70 10.60
N GLY A 180 -12.43 -14.82 10.68
CA GLY A 180 -13.66 -14.90 9.88
C GLY A 180 -13.47 -14.64 8.38
N LEU A 181 -12.35 -14.03 7.95
CA LEU A 181 -12.16 -13.63 6.55
C LEU A 181 -12.15 -14.81 5.55
N ILE A 182 -11.70 -15.99 5.99
CA ILE A 182 -11.55 -17.16 5.10
C ILE A 182 -12.71 -18.14 5.24
N ALA A 183 -13.43 -18.10 6.36
CA ALA A 183 -14.59 -18.97 6.58
C ALA A 183 -15.79 -18.58 5.67
N ASP A 184 -15.92 -17.30 5.32
CA ASP A 184 -17.14 -16.73 4.71
C ASP A 184 -16.98 -16.14 3.30
N SER A 185 -15.78 -16.07 2.73
CA SER A 185 -15.58 -15.26 1.52
C SER A 185 -15.79 -16.04 0.21
N ASN A 186 -17.01 -16.00 -0.34
CA ASN A 186 -17.21 -16.13 -1.79
C ASN A 186 -16.52 -14.99 -2.57
N ASP A 187 -16.11 -13.91 -1.89
CA ASP A 187 -15.44 -12.74 -2.45
C ASP A 187 -14.04 -12.54 -1.83
N VAL A 188 -13.04 -13.08 -2.54
CA VAL A 188 -11.62 -13.02 -2.14
C VAL A 188 -11.08 -11.58 -2.13
N LEU A 189 -11.61 -10.70 -2.99
CA LEU A 189 -11.14 -9.31 -3.09
C LEU A 189 -11.64 -8.48 -1.91
N ALA A 190 -12.89 -8.68 -1.50
CA ALA A 190 -13.42 -8.08 -0.28
C ALA A 190 -12.66 -8.59 0.96
N ALA A 191 -12.35 -9.89 1.04
CA ALA A 191 -11.55 -10.45 2.13
C ALA A 191 -10.13 -9.84 2.17
N ARG A 192 -9.48 -9.69 1.03
CA ARG A 192 -8.18 -8.99 0.90
C ARG A 192 -8.25 -7.57 1.42
N ASN A 193 -9.26 -6.80 1.02
CA ASN A 193 -9.38 -5.41 1.43
C ASN A 193 -9.64 -5.29 2.94
N ARG A 194 -10.51 -6.15 3.51
CA ARG A 194 -10.74 -6.22 4.95
C ARG A 194 -9.47 -6.61 5.73
N CYS A 195 -8.71 -7.57 5.21
CA CYS A 195 -7.42 -7.97 5.79
C CYS A 195 -6.47 -6.76 5.86
N CYS A 196 -6.33 -6.00 4.77
CA CYS A 196 -5.51 -4.80 4.73
C CYS A 196 -6.00 -3.74 5.74
N GLY A 197 -7.31 -3.52 5.83
CA GLY A 197 -7.92 -2.60 6.78
C GLY A 197 -7.63 -2.98 8.24
N LEU A 198 -7.74 -4.26 8.59
CA LEU A 198 -7.43 -4.77 9.93
C LEU A 198 -5.95 -4.59 10.27
N VAL A 199 -5.06 -4.89 9.33
CA VAL A 199 -3.61 -4.69 9.50
C VAL A 199 -3.28 -3.22 9.77
N LEU A 200 -3.76 -2.31 8.92
CA LEU A 200 -3.54 -0.87 9.10
C LEU A 200 -4.12 -0.37 10.43
N GLN A 201 -5.29 -0.86 10.84
CA GLN A 201 -5.89 -0.51 12.12
C GLN A 201 -5.05 -1.01 13.31
N ALA A 202 -4.60 -2.27 13.30
CA ALA A 202 -3.78 -2.85 14.37
C ALA A 202 -2.41 -2.17 14.49
N MET A 203 -1.85 -1.68 13.38
CA MET A 203 -0.63 -0.88 13.38
C MET A 203 -0.81 0.57 13.88
N GLY A 204 -2.04 1.00 14.18
CA GLY A 204 -2.32 2.37 14.59
C GLY A 204 -2.14 3.40 13.46
N PHE A 205 -2.28 2.99 12.18
CA PHE A 205 -2.06 3.86 11.01
C PHE A 205 -2.86 5.17 11.09
N VAL A 206 -4.11 5.14 11.56
CA VAL A 206 -4.94 6.35 11.67
C VAL A 206 -4.30 7.38 12.61
N GLU A 207 -3.72 6.95 13.73
CA GLU A 207 -3.13 7.82 14.74
C GLU A 207 -1.68 8.23 14.40
N ASN A 208 -0.90 7.30 13.83
CA ASN A 208 0.56 7.44 13.71
C ASN A 208 1.07 7.68 12.26
N GLY A 209 0.18 7.59 11.26
CA GLY A 209 0.53 7.63 9.84
C GLY A 209 0.84 9.00 9.25
#